data_AF-L9MW72-F1
#
_entry.id   AF-L9MW72-F1
#
_cell.length_a   1.000
_cell.length_b   1.000
_cell.length_c   1.000
_cell.angle_alpha   90.00
_cell.angle_beta   90.00
_cell.angle_gamma   90.00
#
_symmetry.space_group_name_H-M   'P 1'
#
loop_
_entity.id
_entity.type
_entity.pdbx_description
1 polymer ?
#
loop_
_entity_poly.entity_id
_entity_poly.type
_entity_poly.pdbx_seq_one_letter_code
_entity_poly.pdbx_strand_id
1 'polypeptide(L)'
;MFALTAHATCQTTGVSQTEDNRTAGITFGKVNLTSTYLQPVGSLIDRVVVPSTNYNFGGATASSVLWICDKTDLSNIYFLVATNGDDGAGGRDEIGTINGLPNVFATYFKYVGLKLIMQGIEINRRYQAVPVNSYAEVGNKIHIRLMDIPPLTAELYRVSSLMQTSSWCAQIDTGNYSPCIQPNAYIQLKGPGLVSDNVGEDSNTNYRFWGADNGFGYGMRVGNTLTNQPTCVARNATPIVFFNTISTAGLDANQSVQENFNVAIECSNQVNSGTGNNQTAIGIQTSYGAFVAAQQLGLVNAQNGVAALLSDNYADAQSAKGVGIFLKNANTGTDMNFVGQPGLSGGGTVAGWYPALSGAQAAGSTESGYTHYLHNFTAILKKLPGTEPIKAGKVNSTAYVLVKVQ
;
A
#
# COMPACT_ATOMS: atom_id res chain seq x y z
N MET A 1 -46.20 13.73 33.76
CA MET A 1 -45.54 13.88 32.45
C MET A 1 -44.26 13.05 32.52
N PHE A 2 -44.29 11.80 32.06
CA PHE A 2 -43.09 10.96 32.03
C PHE A 2 -42.23 11.42 30.86
N ALA A 3 -41.08 12.02 31.14
CA ALA A 3 -40.06 12.27 30.14
C ALA A 3 -39.47 10.92 29.75
N LEU A 4 -39.87 10.38 28.59
CA LEU A 4 -39.15 9.32 27.93
C LEU A 4 -37.75 9.87 27.61
N THR A 5 -36.73 9.42 28.32
CA THR A 5 -35.35 9.58 27.88
C THR A 5 -35.23 8.84 26.56
N ALA A 6 -35.26 9.57 25.45
CA ALA A 6 -34.83 9.04 24.17
C ALA A 6 -33.35 8.66 24.34
N HIS A 7 -33.09 7.38 24.60
CA HIS A 7 -31.74 6.85 24.61
C HIS A 7 -31.23 6.99 23.18
N ALA A 8 -30.31 7.92 22.97
CA ALA A 8 -29.65 8.07 21.70
C ALA A 8 -28.95 6.73 21.36
N THR A 9 -29.07 6.32 20.09
CA THR A 9 -28.85 4.94 19.65
C THR A 9 -27.99 4.88 18.39
N CYS A 10 -26.90 4.13 18.48
CA CYS A 10 -26.18 3.53 17.37
C CYS A 10 -26.63 2.07 17.19
N GLN A 11 -26.71 1.65 15.93
CA GLN A 11 -26.96 0.25 15.57
C GLN A 11 -26.09 -0.18 14.38
N THR A 12 -25.69 -1.45 14.38
CA THR A 12 -25.11 -2.12 13.21
C THR A 12 -26.22 -2.43 12.20
N THR A 13 -25.90 -2.36 10.91
CA THR A 13 -26.79 -2.77 9.81
C THR A 13 -26.67 -4.27 9.49
N GLY A 14 -25.71 -4.97 10.10
CA GLY A 14 -25.39 -6.37 9.79
C GLY A 14 -24.54 -6.57 8.53
N VAL A 15 -24.05 -5.49 7.90
CA VAL A 15 -23.16 -5.58 6.73
C VAL A 15 -21.75 -6.03 7.12
N SER A 16 -21.22 -5.50 8.22
CA SER A 16 -19.93 -5.94 8.77
C SER A 16 -20.12 -7.19 9.63
N GLN A 17 -19.15 -8.08 9.58
CA GLN A 17 -19.15 -9.34 10.32
C GLN A 17 -17.74 -9.64 10.80
N THR A 18 -17.63 -10.26 11.97
CA THR A 18 -16.35 -10.34 12.68
C THR A 18 -15.61 -11.66 12.51
N GLU A 19 -16.04 -12.63 11.69
CA GLU A 19 -15.34 -13.91 11.58
C GLU A 19 -13.95 -13.80 10.93
N ASP A 20 -13.06 -14.75 11.27
CA ASP A 20 -11.66 -14.79 10.83
C ASP A 20 -11.51 -14.62 9.31
N ASN A 21 -12.30 -15.36 8.54
CA ASN A 21 -12.23 -15.32 7.08
C ASN A 21 -12.98 -14.14 6.43
N ARG A 22 -13.57 -13.23 7.22
CA ARG A 22 -14.37 -12.08 6.76
C ARG A 22 -13.64 -10.78 7.09
N THR A 23 -12.45 -10.65 6.51
CA THR A 23 -11.55 -9.52 6.77
C THR A 23 -11.30 -8.72 5.50
N ALA A 24 -11.05 -7.42 5.68
CA ALA A 24 -10.45 -6.58 4.65
C ALA A 24 -9.04 -7.11 4.33
N GLY A 25 -8.80 -7.44 3.07
CA GLY A 25 -7.52 -8.00 2.63
C GLY A 25 -6.39 -6.96 2.69
N ILE A 26 -5.33 -7.27 3.43
CA ILE A 26 -4.04 -6.60 3.35
C ILE A 26 -3.20 -7.34 2.31
N THR A 27 -2.93 -6.75 1.15
CA THR A 27 -2.27 -7.46 0.03
C THR A 27 -0.97 -6.75 -0.36
N PHE A 28 0.16 -7.42 -0.14
CA PHE A 28 1.52 -7.06 -0.56
C PHE A 28 1.99 -7.82 -1.82
N GLY A 29 1.23 -8.85 -2.26
CA GLY A 29 1.64 -9.69 -3.38
C GLY A 29 2.80 -10.62 -3.01
N LYS A 30 3.81 -10.68 -3.89
CA LYS A 30 5.02 -11.44 -3.62
C LYS A 30 5.97 -10.64 -2.71
N VAL A 31 6.19 -11.17 -1.51
CA VAL A 31 7.12 -10.65 -0.51
C VAL A 31 8.40 -11.48 -0.58
N ASN A 32 9.54 -10.84 -0.82
CA ASN A 32 10.82 -11.55 -0.90
C ASN A 32 11.71 -11.24 0.31
N LEU A 33 12.05 -12.27 1.06
CA LEU A 33 13.00 -12.21 2.16
C LEU A 33 14.37 -12.69 1.67
N THR A 34 15.26 -11.75 1.37
CA THR A 34 16.58 -12.02 0.78
C THR A 34 17.69 -12.08 1.84
N SER A 35 18.96 -12.00 1.43
CA SER A 35 20.10 -11.93 2.33
C SER A 35 20.02 -10.72 3.28
N THR A 36 20.54 -10.90 4.49
CA THR A 36 20.69 -9.82 5.48
C THR A 36 21.66 -8.73 5.05
N TYR A 37 22.47 -8.96 4.02
CA TYR A 37 23.35 -7.94 3.45
C TYR A 37 22.58 -6.90 2.63
N LEU A 38 21.74 -7.37 1.70
CA LEU A 38 20.93 -6.48 0.87
C LEU A 38 19.73 -5.92 1.63
N GLN A 39 19.16 -6.72 2.53
CA GLN A 39 18.02 -6.38 3.37
C GLN A 39 18.36 -6.67 4.84
N PRO A 40 19.10 -5.78 5.53
CA PRO A 40 19.42 -5.95 6.95
C PRO A 40 18.18 -6.05 7.84
N VAL A 41 18.33 -6.65 9.02
CA VAL A 41 17.29 -6.63 10.05
C VAL A 41 16.93 -5.18 10.40
N GLY A 42 15.64 -4.89 10.52
CA GLY A 42 15.11 -3.53 10.68
C GLY A 42 14.67 -2.87 9.37
N SER A 43 15.00 -3.46 8.21
CA SER A 43 14.61 -2.90 6.91
C SER A 43 13.10 -2.99 6.68
N LEU A 44 12.51 -1.92 6.14
CA LEU A 44 11.20 -1.96 5.52
C LEU A 44 11.28 -2.83 4.26
N ILE A 45 10.40 -3.82 4.17
CA ILE A 45 10.31 -4.76 3.04
C ILE A 45 9.30 -4.24 2.01
N ASP A 46 8.09 -3.88 2.47
CA ASP A 46 7.02 -3.40 1.61
C ASP A 46 6.02 -2.56 2.41
N ARG A 47 5.26 -1.72 1.72
CA ARG A 47 4.25 -0.83 2.30
C ARG A 47 3.03 -0.73 1.38
N VAL A 48 1.85 -0.89 1.96
CA VAL A 48 0.58 -0.75 1.24
C VAL A 48 -0.42 0.11 2.00
N VAL A 49 -1.26 0.81 1.25
CA VAL A 49 -2.47 1.47 1.76
C VAL A 49 -3.63 0.53 1.49
N VAL A 50 -4.40 0.22 2.53
CA VAL A 50 -5.52 -0.71 2.53
C VAL A 50 -6.80 0.11 2.76
N PRO A 51 -7.54 0.44 1.69
CA PRO A 51 -8.87 1.00 1.82
C PRO A 51 -9.74 0.06 2.63
N SER A 52 -10.61 0.61 3.48
CA SER A 52 -11.66 -0.17 4.15
C SER A 52 -12.52 -0.95 3.16
N THR A 53 -12.69 -0.46 1.93
CA THR A 53 -13.41 -1.11 0.83
C THR A 53 -12.76 -2.40 0.33
N ASN A 54 -11.58 -2.77 0.81
CA ASN A 54 -11.06 -4.12 0.65
C ASN A 54 -11.89 -5.15 1.44
N TYR A 55 -12.72 -4.71 2.38
CA TYR A 55 -13.81 -5.51 2.93
C TYR A 55 -14.92 -5.63 1.88
N ASN A 56 -15.07 -6.82 1.31
CA ASN A 56 -16.06 -7.09 0.25
C ASN A 56 -16.95 -8.30 0.56
N PHE A 57 -16.90 -8.78 1.81
CA PHE A 57 -17.72 -9.91 2.23
C PHE A 57 -19.21 -9.58 2.07
N GLY A 58 -20.02 -10.57 1.69
CA GLY A 58 -21.47 -10.39 1.50
C GLY A 58 -21.85 -9.40 0.39
N GLY A 59 -20.90 -9.03 -0.50
CA GLY A 59 -21.13 -8.02 -1.53
C GLY A 59 -21.04 -6.58 -1.04
N ALA A 60 -20.40 -6.35 0.12
CA ALA A 60 -20.17 -5.01 0.63
C ALA A 60 -19.40 -4.15 -0.39
N THR A 61 -19.92 -2.96 -0.64
CA THR A 61 -19.34 -1.92 -1.49
C THR A 61 -19.00 -0.66 -0.69
N ALA A 62 -18.31 0.29 -1.32
CA ALA A 62 -17.97 1.59 -0.73
C ALA A 62 -19.16 2.33 -0.09
N SER A 63 -20.36 2.24 -0.69
CA SER A 63 -21.57 2.92 -0.20
C SER A 63 -22.34 2.16 0.87
N SER A 64 -21.93 0.93 1.21
CA SER A 64 -22.62 0.12 2.21
C SER A 64 -22.54 0.80 3.58
N VAL A 65 -23.69 1.04 4.19
CA VAL A 65 -23.80 1.62 5.54
C VAL A 65 -23.53 0.52 6.55
N LEU A 66 -22.54 0.70 7.42
CA LEU A 66 -22.20 -0.27 8.46
C LEU A 66 -22.88 0.07 9.78
N TRP A 67 -22.92 1.37 10.11
CA TRP A 67 -23.54 1.87 11.33
C TRP A 67 -24.47 3.05 11.05
N ILE A 68 -25.59 3.07 11.76
CA ILE A 68 -26.54 4.19 11.80
C ILE A 68 -26.59 4.67 13.24
N CYS A 69 -26.32 5.95 13.45
CA CYS A 69 -26.30 6.57 14.78
C CYS A 69 -27.14 7.84 14.82
N ASP A 70 -27.65 8.22 16.00
CA ASP A 70 -28.23 9.55 16.19
C ASP A 70 -27.17 10.64 16.03
N LYS A 71 -27.52 11.74 15.36
CA LYS A 71 -26.61 12.88 15.18
C LYS A 71 -26.16 13.47 16.52
N THR A 72 -27.00 13.37 17.56
CA THR A 72 -26.69 13.80 18.92
C THR A 72 -25.58 12.98 19.60
N ASP A 73 -25.28 11.79 19.09
CA ASP A 73 -24.25 10.91 19.64
C ASP A 73 -22.86 11.16 19.06
N LEU A 74 -22.71 12.07 18.11
CA LEU A 74 -21.44 12.26 17.38
C LEU A 74 -20.23 12.47 18.31
N SER A 75 -20.40 13.17 19.44
CA SER A 75 -19.33 13.39 20.42
C SER A 75 -18.92 12.13 21.21
N ASN A 76 -19.77 11.10 21.20
CA ASN A 76 -19.58 9.84 21.91
C ASN A 76 -19.19 8.69 20.97
N ILE A 77 -18.99 8.98 19.69
CA ILE A 77 -18.69 7.98 18.66
C ILE A 77 -17.24 8.11 18.20
N TYR A 78 -16.55 6.97 18.19
CA TYR A 78 -15.20 6.84 17.64
C TYR A 78 -14.98 5.39 17.20
N PHE A 79 -14.09 5.19 16.22
CA PHE A 79 -13.61 3.85 15.93
C PHE A 79 -12.66 3.39 17.05
N LEU A 80 -12.68 2.10 17.36
CA LEU A 80 -11.69 1.46 18.21
C LEU A 80 -10.91 0.46 17.37
N VAL A 81 -9.58 0.54 17.44
CA VAL A 81 -8.67 -0.35 16.72
C VAL A 81 -7.69 -1.02 17.67
N ALA A 82 -7.36 -2.27 17.40
CA ALA A 82 -6.31 -3.02 18.07
C ALA A 82 -5.79 -4.12 17.13
N THR A 83 -4.62 -4.67 17.42
CA THR A 83 -4.16 -5.92 16.79
C THR A 83 -5.02 -7.11 17.23
N ASN A 84 -4.98 -8.22 16.49
CA ASN A 84 -5.55 -9.46 17.00
C ASN A 84 -4.64 -10.02 18.10
N GLY A 85 -5.01 -9.78 19.36
CA GLY A 85 -4.18 -10.07 20.52
C GLY A 85 -4.25 -11.51 20.99
N ASP A 86 -5.19 -12.33 20.52
CA ASP A 86 -5.34 -13.72 20.97
C ASP A 86 -4.51 -14.74 20.15
N ASP A 87 -4.04 -14.34 18.96
CA ASP A 87 -3.22 -15.14 18.06
C ASP A 87 -1.76 -14.65 17.99
N GLY A 88 -0.80 -15.57 18.20
CA GLY A 88 0.64 -15.29 18.19
C GLY A 88 1.10 -14.46 16.98
N ALA A 89 0.63 -14.81 15.78
CA ALA A 89 0.97 -14.13 14.52
C ALA A 89 -0.20 -13.30 13.93
N GLY A 90 -1.30 -13.17 14.67
CA GLY A 90 -2.39 -12.21 14.44
C GLY A 90 -2.13 -10.87 15.10
N GLY A 91 -1.10 -10.75 15.95
CA GLY A 91 -0.74 -9.48 16.56
C GLY A 91 -0.65 -9.50 18.09
N ARG A 92 -0.53 -10.70 18.68
CA ARG A 92 -0.16 -10.87 20.08
C ARG A 92 1.32 -10.61 20.33
N ASP A 93 2.19 -11.20 19.51
CA ASP A 93 3.64 -11.18 19.72
C ASP A 93 4.28 -9.99 19.03
N GLU A 94 4.76 -9.03 19.81
CA GLU A 94 5.58 -7.93 19.31
C GLU A 94 7.03 -8.39 19.17
N ILE A 95 7.47 -8.64 17.93
CA ILE A 95 8.79 -9.24 17.63
C ILE A 95 9.80 -8.22 17.10
N GLY A 96 9.38 -7.00 16.76
CA GLY A 96 10.27 -5.96 16.23
C GLY A 96 11.00 -5.13 17.29
N THR A 97 10.58 -5.16 18.57
CA THR A 97 11.16 -4.32 19.62
C THR A 97 12.66 -4.53 19.79
N ILE A 98 13.13 -5.79 19.71
CA ILE A 98 14.56 -6.13 19.76
C ILE A 98 15.36 -5.56 18.58
N ASN A 99 14.67 -5.17 17.50
CA ASN A 99 15.25 -4.54 16.31
C ASN A 99 15.05 -3.02 16.28
N GLY A 100 14.60 -2.41 17.37
CA GLY A 100 14.29 -0.98 17.43
C GLY A 100 13.01 -0.59 16.68
N LEU A 101 12.14 -1.56 16.40
CA LEU A 101 10.88 -1.37 15.70
C LEU A 101 9.69 -1.63 16.64
N PRO A 102 9.22 -0.62 17.39
CA PRO A 102 8.04 -0.76 18.23
C PRO A 102 6.79 -0.98 17.37
N ASN A 103 5.78 -1.64 17.94
CA ASN A 103 4.50 -1.97 17.30
C ASN A 103 4.65 -2.76 15.99
N VAL A 104 5.67 -3.62 15.92
CA VAL A 104 5.87 -4.58 14.82
C VAL A 104 5.63 -5.98 15.35
N PHE A 105 4.54 -6.58 14.88
CA PHE A 105 4.04 -7.86 15.38
C PHE A 105 4.36 -9.02 14.45
N ALA A 106 4.41 -10.23 15.00
CA ALA A 106 4.64 -11.43 14.23
C ALA A 106 3.57 -11.64 13.17
N THR A 107 3.96 -12.27 12.06
CA THR A 107 3.08 -12.77 11.02
C THR A 107 3.35 -14.25 10.78
N TYR A 108 2.57 -14.90 9.92
CA TYR A 108 2.88 -16.28 9.50
C TYR A 108 4.11 -16.38 8.62
N PHE A 109 4.62 -15.28 8.10
CA PHE A 109 5.90 -15.29 7.41
C PHE A 109 7.01 -15.17 8.46
N LYS A 110 7.89 -16.18 8.54
CA LYS A 110 9.04 -16.13 9.45
C LYS A 110 9.93 -14.94 9.12
N TYR A 111 10.44 -14.29 10.17
CA TYR A 111 11.30 -13.11 10.08
C TYR A 111 10.68 -11.90 9.34
N VAL A 112 9.35 -11.91 9.20
CA VAL A 112 8.58 -10.79 8.65
C VAL A 112 7.60 -10.31 9.72
N GLY A 113 7.80 -9.08 10.18
CA GLY A 113 6.92 -8.41 11.12
C GLY A 113 5.97 -7.43 10.40
N LEU A 114 4.80 -7.19 10.96
CA LEU A 114 3.78 -6.28 10.43
C LEU A 114 3.56 -5.12 11.39
N LYS A 115 3.62 -3.89 10.86
CA LYS A 115 3.14 -2.67 11.51
C LYS A 115 1.90 -2.18 10.80
N LEU A 116 0.93 -1.74 11.59
CA LEU A 116 -0.35 -1.24 11.12
C LEU A 116 -0.59 0.17 11.67
N ILE A 117 -1.03 1.09 10.81
CA ILE A 117 -1.20 2.50 11.15
C ILE A 117 -2.53 3.00 10.59
N MET A 118 -3.36 3.63 11.42
CA MET A 118 -4.61 4.25 10.98
C MET A 118 -4.70 5.68 11.50
N GLN A 119 -4.87 6.67 10.61
CA GLN A 119 -4.84 8.10 10.96
C GLN A 119 -3.63 8.51 11.84
N GLY A 120 -2.45 7.95 11.56
CA GLY A 120 -1.23 8.24 12.33
C GLY A 120 -1.11 7.51 13.67
N ILE A 121 -2.10 6.70 14.06
CA ILE A 121 -2.03 5.85 15.25
C ILE A 121 -1.39 4.52 14.85
N GLU A 122 -0.22 4.22 15.41
CA GLU A 122 0.38 2.87 15.35
C GLU A 122 -0.47 1.92 16.20
N ILE A 123 -1.10 0.95 15.53
CA ILE A 123 -2.03 0.00 16.15
C ILE A 123 -1.22 -1.01 16.95
N ASN A 124 -1.63 -1.24 18.20
CA ASN A 124 -1.08 -2.28 19.07
C ASN A 124 -2.19 -3.09 19.76
N ARG A 125 -1.81 -3.93 20.72
CA ARG A 125 -2.75 -4.84 21.42
C ARG A 125 -3.72 -4.13 22.37
N ARG A 126 -3.51 -2.85 22.64
CA ARG A 126 -4.40 -2.02 23.46
C ARG A 126 -5.35 -1.27 22.55
N TYR A 127 -6.64 -1.36 22.80
CA TYR A 127 -7.62 -0.63 21.99
C TYR A 127 -7.37 0.88 22.03
N GLN A 128 -7.21 1.47 20.85
CA GLN A 128 -6.95 2.89 20.65
C GLN A 128 -8.13 3.54 19.92
N ALA A 129 -8.51 4.74 20.34
CA ALA A 129 -9.58 5.51 19.71
C ALA A 129 -9.09 6.21 18.45
N VAL A 130 -9.84 6.08 17.35
CA VAL A 130 -9.63 6.78 16.09
C VAL A 130 -10.89 7.62 15.78
N PRO A 131 -10.76 8.93 15.49
CA PRO A 131 -11.91 9.79 15.23
C PRO A 131 -12.73 9.38 14.00
N VAL A 132 -14.05 9.54 14.07
CA VAL A 132 -14.95 9.46 12.90
C VAL A 132 -15.03 10.84 12.25
N ASN A 133 -14.36 11.00 11.11
CA ASN A 133 -14.27 12.30 10.41
C ASN A 133 -15.12 12.37 9.13
N SER A 134 -15.69 11.24 8.70
CA SER A 134 -16.55 11.15 7.50
C SER A 134 -17.80 10.35 7.83
N TYR A 135 -18.93 10.78 7.27
CA TYR A 135 -20.24 10.13 7.36
C TYR A 135 -21.22 10.85 6.41
N ALA A 136 -22.33 10.20 6.09
CA ALA A 136 -23.46 10.86 5.45
C ALA A 136 -24.52 11.25 6.50
N GLU A 137 -25.11 12.44 6.38
CA GLU A 137 -26.26 12.83 7.20
C GLU A 137 -27.56 12.47 6.50
N VAL A 138 -28.48 11.80 7.21
CA VAL A 138 -29.80 11.43 6.73
C VAL A 138 -30.83 11.78 7.79
N GLY A 139 -31.47 12.94 7.64
CA GLY A 139 -32.37 13.50 8.66
C GLY A 139 -31.63 13.75 9.98
N ASN A 140 -32.10 13.13 11.07
CA ASN A 140 -31.48 13.23 12.39
C ASN A 140 -30.44 12.12 12.67
N LYS A 141 -30.09 11.32 11.66
CA LYS A 141 -29.13 10.22 11.76
C LYS A 141 -27.85 10.53 10.98
N ILE A 142 -26.76 9.89 11.40
CA ILE A 142 -25.54 9.75 10.61
C ILE A 142 -25.41 8.31 10.13
N HIS A 143 -24.96 8.14 8.90
CA HIS A 143 -24.69 6.86 8.27
C HIS A 143 -23.19 6.78 8.03
N ILE A 144 -22.52 5.87 8.75
CA ILE A 144 -21.09 5.60 8.55
C ILE A 144 -21.01 4.46 7.53
N ARG A 145 -20.56 4.79 6.33
CA ARG A 145 -20.37 3.83 5.23
C ARG A 145 -18.99 3.23 5.29
N LEU A 146 -18.79 2.14 4.55
CA LEU A 146 -17.49 1.51 4.45
C LEU A 146 -16.41 2.49 3.99
N MET A 147 -16.69 3.31 2.97
CA MET A 147 -15.76 4.34 2.48
C MET A 147 -15.45 5.48 3.46
N ASP A 148 -16.27 5.65 4.50
CA ASP A 148 -16.08 6.68 5.51
C ASP A 148 -15.03 6.25 6.57
N ILE A 149 -14.67 4.97 6.61
CA ILE A 149 -13.60 4.45 7.45
C ILE A 149 -12.25 4.90 6.85
N PRO A 150 -11.33 5.45 7.67
CA PRO A 150 -10.00 5.81 7.23
C PRO A 150 -9.24 4.60 6.67
N PRO A 151 -8.41 4.78 5.62
CA PRO A 151 -7.58 3.71 5.13
C PRO A 151 -6.53 3.31 6.18
N LEU A 152 -6.21 2.02 6.19
CA LEU A 152 -5.13 1.45 7.00
C LEU A 152 -3.83 1.50 6.19
N THR A 153 -2.72 1.90 6.80
CA THR A 153 -1.38 1.70 6.24
C THR A 153 -0.78 0.45 6.87
N ALA A 154 -0.24 -0.45 6.04
CA ALA A 154 0.40 -1.68 6.49
C ALA A 154 1.84 -1.73 5.97
N GLU A 155 2.78 -2.06 6.85
CA GLU A 155 4.22 -2.07 6.58
C GLU A 155 4.81 -3.41 7.02
N LEU A 156 5.55 -4.07 6.13
CA LEU A 156 6.32 -5.27 6.45
C LEU A 156 7.76 -4.91 6.75
N TYR A 157 8.29 -5.50 7.82
CA TYR A 157 9.68 -5.32 8.23
C TYR A 157 10.40 -6.64 8.30
N ARG A 158 11.70 -6.62 7.97
CA ARG A 158 12.59 -7.73 8.29
C ARG A 158 12.91 -7.67 9.77
N VAL A 159 12.67 -8.76 10.48
CA VAL A 159 12.95 -8.89 11.92
C VAL A 159 13.88 -10.08 12.21
N SER A 160 14.50 -10.10 13.38
CA SER A 160 15.42 -11.19 13.78
C SER A 160 14.75 -12.29 14.59
N SER A 161 13.55 -12.05 15.10
CA SER A 161 12.86 -12.96 16.02
C SER A 161 11.71 -13.69 15.35
N LEU A 162 11.44 -14.90 15.84
CA LEU A 162 10.25 -15.68 15.49
C LEU A 162 9.11 -15.37 16.46
N MET A 163 7.91 -15.82 16.11
CA MET A 163 6.75 -15.84 17.01
C MET A 163 7.09 -16.64 18.28
N GLN A 164 6.63 -16.16 19.43
CA GLN A 164 6.97 -16.66 20.78
C GLN A 164 5.82 -17.45 21.42
N THR A 165 4.58 -17.13 21.08
CA THR A 165 3.37 -17.77 21.62
C THR A 165 2.70 -18.67 20.58
N SER A 166 1.76 -19.50 21.03
CA SER A 166 0.97 -20.34 20.14
C SER A 166 0.14 -19.49 19.18
N SER A 167 -0.01 -19.98 17.96
CA SER A 167 -0.92 -19.43 16.97
C SER A 167 -1.75 -20.54 16.34
N TRP A 168 -2.92 -20.17 15.84
CA TRP A 168 -3.76 -21.02 15.00
C TRP A 168 -3.08 -21.43 13.69
N CYS A 169 -2.03 -20.71 13.28
CA CYS A 169 -1.26 -21.00 12.08
C CYS A 169 0.24 -21.01 12.34
N ALA A 170 0.91 -22.06 11.87
CA ALA A 170 2.35 -22.18 11.98
C ALA A 170 3.06 -21.21 11.03
N GLN A 171 4.17 -20.61 11.49
CA GLN A 171 4.97 -19.76 10.62
C GLN A 171 5.67 -20.57 9.51
N ILE A 172 5.76 -19.99 8.32
CA ILE A 172 6.34 -20.58 7.11
C ILE A 172 7.57 -19.78 6.63
N ASP A 173 8.51 -20.49 6.03
CA ASP A 173 9.75 -19.92 5.47
C ASP A 173 9.57 -19.45 4.01
N THR A 174 8.65 -20.08 3.27
CA THR A 174 8.23 -19.71 1.91
C THR A 174 6.81 -20.19 1.65
N GLY A 175 6.12 -19.62 0.66
CA GLY A 175 4.80 -20.06 0.22
C GLY A 175 3.68 -19.05 0.50
N ASN A 176 2.45 -19.46 0.22
CA ASN A 176 1.27 -18.60 0.36
C ASN A 176 0.93 -18.38 1.84
N TYR A 177 0.44 -17.19 2.16
CA TYR A 177 -0.09 -16.88 3.50
C TYR A 177 -1.35 -17.71 3.82
N SER A 178 -2.15 -18.03 2.77
CA SER A 178 -3.25 -19.00 2.82
C SER A 178 -2.69 -20.43 3.00
N PRO A 179 -3.25 -21.28 3.88
CA PRO A 179 -4.64 -21.28 4.34
C PRO A 179 -4.94 -20.49 5.61
N CYS A 180 -4.00 -19.71 6.16
CA CYS A 180 -4.33 -19.01 7.38
C CYS A 180 -5.34 -17.89 7.16
N ILE A 181 -6.38 -17.89 7.99
CA ILE A 181 -7.50 -16.95 7.90
C ILE A 181 -7.51 -15.91 9.02
N GLN A 182 -6.69 -16.05 10.05
CA GLN A 182 -6.78 -15.15 11.20
C GLN A 182 -6.54 -13.68 10.79
N PRO A 183 -7.28 -12.76 11.40
CA PRO A 183 -7.06 -11.33 11.27
C PRO A 183 -5.74 -10.92 11.93
N ASN A 184 -5.14 -9.85 11.42
CA ASN A 184 -4.00 -9.17 12.02
C ASN A 184 -4.40 -7.95 12.88
N ALA A 185 -5.60 -7.42 12.68
CA ALA A 185 -6.15 -6.31 13.45
C ALA A 185 -7.67 -6.24 13.34
N TYR A 186 -8.26 -5.43 14.21
CA TYR A 186 -9.68 -5.19 14.34
C TYR A 186 -10.01 -3.71 14.22
N ILE A 187 -11.17 -3.44 13.64
CA ILE A 187 -11.87 -2.17 13.78
C ILE A 187 -13.30 -2.42 14.22
N GLN A 188 -13.75 -1.65 15.20
CA GLN A 188 -15.13 -1.65 15.72
C GLN A 188 -15.58 -0.20 15.95
N LEU A 189 -16.89 0.02 16.14
CA LEU A 189 -17.41 1.33 16.50
C LEU A 189 -17.77 1.38 17.99
N LYS A 190 -17.22 2.35 18.72
CA LYS A 190 -17.74 2.74 20.03
C LYS A 190 -18.89 3.72 19.82
N GLY A 191 -20.03 3.47 20.44
CA GLY A 191 -21.15 4.40 20.48
C GLY A 191 -22.27 3.92 21.40
N PRO A 192 -23.19 4.79 21.83
CA PRO A 192 -24.33 4.40 22.65
C PRO A 192 -25.17 3.30 21.98
N GLY A 193 -25.49 2.23 22.73
CA GLY A 193 -26.29 1.11 22.20
C GLY A 193 -25.52 0.04 21.44
N LEU A 194 -24.22 0.24 21.17
CA LEU A 194 -23.35 -0.80 20.60
C LEU A 194 -22.60 -1.57 21.68
N VAL A 195 -22.52 -2.89 21.52
CA VAL A 195 -21.58 -3.72 22.28
C VAL A 195 -20.20 -3.55 21.64
N SER A 196 -19.24 -3.10 22.46
CA SER A 196 -17.89 -2.79 22.02
C SER A 196 -16.93 -2.97 23.19
N ASP A 197 -15.64 -2.94 22.90
CA ASP A 197 -14.59 -2.85 23.91
C ASP A 197 -14.36 -1.40 24.36
N ASN A 198 -13.38 -1.18 25.24
CA ASN A 198 -12.99 0.14 25.75
C ASN A 198 -11.53 0.46 25.44
N VAL A 199 -11.24 1.76 25.36
CA VAL A 199 -9.86 2.26 25.19
C VAL A 199 -8.95 1.72 26.28
N GLY A 200 -7.77 1.23 25.90
CA GLY A 200 -6.73 0.72 26.81
C GLY A 200 -6.90 -0.74 27.23
N GLU A 201 -8.03 -1.37 26.93
CA GLU A 201 -8.21 -2.80 27.17
C GLU A 201 -7.34 -3.64 26.24
N ASP A 202 -6.97 -4.84 26.71
CA ASP A 202 -6.11 -5.76 25.98
C ASP A 202 -6.94 -6.64 25.03
N SER A 203 -6.66 -6.60 23.73
CA SER A 203 -7.37 -7.41 22.72
C SER A 203 -7.13 -8.91 22.85
N ASN A 204 -6.13 -9.36 23.62
CA ASN A 204 -5.93 -10.78 23.94
C ASN A 204 -7.04 -11.37 24.83
N THR A 205 -7.71 -10.53 25.63
CA THR A 205 -8.75 -10.96 26.57
C THR A 205 -10.07 -10.21 26.43
N ASN A 206 -10.09 -9.13 25.63
CA ASN A 206 -11.27 -8.31 25.38
C ASN A 206 -11.57 -8.26 23.89
N TYR A 207 -12.65 -8.92 23.49
CA TYR A 207 -13.11 -9.00 22.11
C TYR A 207 -14.64 -9.05 22.09
N ARG A 208 -15.29 -8.23 22.93
CA ARG A 208 -16.76 -8.24 23.08
C ARG A 208 -17.48 -7.86 21.78
N PHE A 209 -16.84 -7.02 20.96
CA PHE A 209 -17.34 -6.65 19.65
C PHE A 209 -17.55 -7.86 18.72
N TRP A 210 -16.76 -8.92 18.90
CA TRP A 210 -16.77 -10.12 18.06
C TRP A 210 -18.08 -10.90 18.18
N GLY A 211 -18.56 -11.14 19.40
CA GLY A 211 -19.84 -11.82 19.59
C GLY A 211 -21.06 -10.98 19.19
N ALA A 212 -20.86 -9.69 18.94
CA ALA A 212 -21.90 -8.73 18.63
C ALA A 212 -21.90 -8.27 17.16
N ASP A 213 -21.01 -8.82 16.32
CA ASP A 213 -20.80 -8.41 14.92
C ASP A 213 -20.66 -6.88 14.74
N ASN A 214 -19.98 -6.23 15.69
CA ASN A 214 -19.74 -4.79 15.67
C ASN A 214 -18.35 -4.48 15.09
N GLY A 215 -18.20 -4.63 13.77
CA GLY A 215 -16.96 -4.33 13.07
C GLY A 215 -16.48 -5.46 12.18
N PHE A 216 -15.20 -5.43 11.85
CA PHE A 216 -14.53 -6.44 11.02
C PHE A 216 -13.01 -6.40 11.24
N GLY A 217 -12.31 -7.43 10.78
CA GLY A 217 -10.85 -7.48 10.86
C GLY A 217 -10.12 -7.08 9.57
N TYR A 218 -8.84 -6.81 9.68
CA TYR A 218 -7.90 -6.69 8.57
C TYR A 218 -6.93 -7.86 8.59
N GLY A 219 -6.63 -8.47 7.44
CA GLY A 219 -5.78 -9.67 7.44
C GLY A 219 -4.97 -9.87 6.16
N MET A 220 -3.76 -10.41 6.30
CA MET A 220 -2.85 -10.78 5.21
C MET A 220 -3.25 -12.06 4.46
N ARG A 221 -4.41 -12.65 4.74
CA ARG A 221 -4.83 -13.94 4.16
C ARG A 221 -4.98 -13.95 2.62
N VAL A 222 -5.16 -12.79 1.98
CA VAL A 222 -5.45 -12.69 0.54
C VAL A 222 -4.28 -12.11 -0.24
N GLY A 223 -3.78 -12.89 -1.20
CA GLY A 223 -2.85 -12.41 -2.23
C GLY A 223 -1.42 -12.17 -1.74
N ASN A 224 -0.98 -12.86 -0.68
CA ASN A 224 0.38 -12.76 -0.17
C ASN A 224 1.14 -14.08 -0.29
N THR A 225 2.36 -14.01 -0.80
CA THR A 225 3.27 -15.15 -0.93
C THR A 225 4.68 -14.75 -0.52
N LEU A 226 5.30 -15.54 0.36
CA LEU A 226 6.69 -15.37 0.77
C LEU A 226 7.62 -16.14 -0.15
N THR A 227 8.68 -15.49 -0.62
CA THR A 227 9.78 -16.11 -1.35
C THR A 227 11.12 -15.79 -0.71
N ASN A 228 12.12 -16.61 -1.00
CA ASN A 228 13.51 -16.38 -0.63
C ASN A 228 14.37 -16.56 -1.87
N GLN A 229 14.41 -15.50 -2.69
CA GLN A 229 15.17 -15.45 -3.94
C GLN A 229 16.32 -14.45 -3.83
N PRO A 230 17.51 -14.78 -4.37
CA PRO A 230 18.53 -13.79 -4.65
C PRO A 230 17.94 -12.67 -5.51
N THR A 231 18.15 -11.42 -5.08
CA THR A 231 17.53 -10.23 -5.70
C THR A 231 18.53 -9.08 -5.75
N CYS A 232 18.04 -7.95 -6.22
CA CYS A 232 18.66 -6.64 -6.09
C CYS A 232 17.91 -5.77 -5.09
N VAL A 233 18.53 -4.66 -4.68
CA VAL A 233 17.93 -3.54 -3.94
C VAL A 233 18.35 -2.22 -4.57
N ALA A 234 17.47 -1.22 -4.53
CA ALA A 234 17.85 0.14 -4.90
C ALA A 234 18.73 0.75 -3.80
N ARG A 235 19.86 1.36 -4.18
CA ARG A 235 20.78 2.05 -3.27
C ARG A 235 20.69 3.56 -3.37
N ASN A 236 20.48 4.07 -4.58
CA ASN A 236 20.35 5.50 -4.82
C ASN A 236 19.57 5.77 -6.11
N ALA A 237 18.93 6.92 -6.20
CA ALA A 237 18.34 7.44 -7.43
C ALA A 237 18.55 8.96 -7.47
N THR A 238 18.68 9.53 -8.67
CA THR A 238 18.68 10.99 -8.85
C THR A 238 17.39 11.56 -8.23
N PRO A 239 17.48 12.42 -7.21
CA PRO A 239 16.30 12.80 -6.43
C PRO A 239 15.36 13.77 -7.16
N ILE A 240 15.91 14.60 -8.07
CA ILE A 240 15.15 15.60 -8.82
C ILE A 240 15.63 15.58 -10.28
N VAL A 241 14.69 15.51 -11.22
CA VAL A 241 14.93 15.66 -12.66
C VAL A 241 14.33 17.01 -13.09
N PHE A 242 15.19 17.98 -13.41
CA PHE A 242 14.76 19.35 -13.72
C PHE A 242 14.79 19.59 -15.23
N PHE A 243 13.61 19.77 -15.83
CA PHE A 243 13.50 20.07 -17.25
C PHE A 243 13.70 21.56 -17.54
N ASN A 244 14.37 21.86 -18.65
CA ASN A 244 14.31 23.18 -19.25
C ASN A 244 12.86 23.57 -19.61
N THR A 245 12.54 24.86 -19.54
CA THR A 245 11.21 25.36 -19.91
C THR A 245 10.99 25.21 -21.41
N ILE A 246 9.79 24.79 -21.81
CA ILE A 246 9.34 24.69 -23.20
C ILE A 246 8.03 25.45 -23.39
N SER A 247 7.86 26.11 -24.54
CA SER A 247 6.64 26.86 -24.86
C SER A 247 5.53 25.93 -25.34
N THR A 248 4.28 26.35 -25.18
CA THR A 248 3.11 25.61 -25.72
C THR A 248 3.18 25.48 -27.24
N ALA A 249 3.63 26.53 -27.94
CA ALA A 249 3.83 26.49 -29.38
C ALA A 249 4.90 25.47 -29.80
N GLY A 250 5.98 25.33 -29.03
CA GLY A 250 6.99 24.30 -29.27
C GLY A 250 6.42 22.90 -29.11
N LEU A 251 5.67 22.67 -28.04
CA LEU A 251 4.97 21.40 -27.79
C LEU A 251 3.94 21.08 -28.89
N ASP A 252 3.19 22.07 -29.38
CA ASP A 252 2.26 21.92 -30.50
C ASP A 252 2.97 21.61 -31.82
N ALA A 253 4.20 22.10 -32.00
CA ALA A 253 5.08 21.73 -33.10
C ALA A 253 5.83 20.40 -32.86
N ASN A 254 5.40 19.59 -31.89
CA ASN A 254 6.00 18.31 -31.49
C ASN A 254 7.46 18.40 -31.00
N GLN A 255 7.88 19.56 -30.49
CA GLN A 255 9.15 19.68 -29.77
C GLN A 255 9.03 19.05 -28.37
N SER A 256 10.18 18.69 -27.80
CA SER A 256 10.28 18.10 -26.47
C SER A 256 11.53 18.58 -25.76
N VAL A 257 11.51 18.51 -24.43
CA VAL A 257 12.71 18.65 -23.58
C VAL A 257 12.95 17.33 -22.88
N GLN A 258 14.23 16.99 -22.69
CA GLN A 258 14.62 15.71 -22.11
C GLN A 258 15.77 15.89 -21.13
N GLU A 259 15.82 15.04 -20.13
CA GLU A 259 16.87 15.01 -19.12
C GLU A 259 17.22 13.56 -18.77
N ASN A 260 18.49 13.32 -18.45
CA ASN A 260 18.94 12.02 -18.01
C ASN A 260 18.96 11.94 -16.48
N PHE A 261 18.69 10.75 -15.96
CA PHE A 261 18.77 10.47 -14.54
C PHE A 261 19.23 9.04 -14.29
N ASN A 262 19.79 8.82 -13.11
CA ASN A 262 20.48 7.58 -12.80
C ASN A 262 19.85 6.87 -11.61
N VAL A 263 19.87 5.55 -11.65
CA VAL A 263 19.46 4.68 -10.53
C VAL A 263 20.56 3.67 -10.28
N ALA A 264 21.08 3.65 -9.06
CA ALA A 264 22.04 2.66 -8.60
C ALA A 264 21.31 1.54 -7.85
N ILE A 265 21.53 0.31 -8.28
CA ILE A 265 21.07 -0.89 -7.61
C ILE A 265 22.27 -1.74 -7.20
N GLU A 266 22.09 -2.57 -6.19
CA GLU A 266 23.05 -3.60 -5.81
C GLU A 266 22.36 -4.95 -5.83
N CYS A 267 23.02 -5.93 -6.46
CA CYS A 267 22.45 -7.25 -6.72
C CYS A 267 23.33 -8.35 -6.15
N SER A 268 22.70 -9.43 -5.70
CA SER A 268 23.40 -10.70 -5.56
C SER A 268 23.92 -11.16 -6.93
N ASN A 269 25.12 -11.74 -6.97
CA ASN A 269 25.68 -12.33 -8.19
C ASN A 269 24.89 -13.56 -8.66
N GLN A 270 23.98 -14.08 -7.82
CA GLN A 270 23.06 -15.18 -8.16
C GLN A 270 21.67 -14.68 -8.60
N VAL A 271 21.50 -13.36 -8.80
CA VAL A 271 20.20 -12.80 -9.20
C VAL A 271 19.74 -13.39 -10.54
N ASN A 272 18.50 -13.89 -10.57
CA ASN A 272 17.83 -14.24 -11.82
C ASN A 272 17.10 -13.00 -12.34
N SER A 273 17.73 -12.26 -13.25
CA SER A 273 17.17 -11.03 -13.80
C SER A 273 16.13 -11.31 -14.89
N GLY A 274 14.92 -10.81 -14.71
CA GLY A 274 13.81 -11.08 -15.63
C GLY A 274 12.49 -10.54 -15.11
N THR A 275 11.41 -10.83 -15.82
CA THR A 275 10.04 -10.39 -15.45
C THR A 275 9.06 -11.54 -15.26
N GLY A 276 9.53 -12.78 -15.39
CA GLY A 276 8.76 -13.97 -15.11
C GLY A 276 8.77 -14.32 -13.61
N ASN A 277 8.06 -15.39 -13.27
CA ASN A 277 7.92 -15.85 -11.89
C ASN A 277 9.28 -16.12 -11.22
N ASN A 278 9.47 -15.56 -10.03
CA ASN A 278 10.68 -15.62 -9.21
C ASN A 278 11.92 -14.96 -9.84
N GLN A 279 11.72 -14.07 -10.81
CA GLN A 279 12.80 -13.26 -11.39
C GLN A 279 12.77 -11.84 -10.82
N THR A 280 13.93 -11.20 -10.75
CA THR A 280 14.06 -9.83 -10.23
C THR A 280 13.91 -8.81 -11.35
N ALA A 281 12.93 -7.93 -11.18
CA ALA A 281 12.64 -6.81 -12.07
C ALA A 281 12.85 -5.46 -11.38
N ILE A 282 13.11 -4.45 -12.19
CA ILE A 282 13.11 -3.04 -11.83
C ILE A 282 11.93 -2.33 -12.53
N GLY A 283 11.31 -1.39 -11.85
CA GLY A 283 10.26 -0.55 -12.39
C GLY A 283 10.32 0.86 -11.80
N ILE A 284 9.77 1.82 -12.53
CA ILE A 284 9.58 3.19 -12.04
C ILE A 284 8.08 3.42 -11.92
N GLN A 285 7.60 3.49 -10.68
CA GLN A 285 6.19 3.56 -10.36
C GLN A 285 5.70 4.99 -10.30
N THR A 286 4.54 5.24 -10.90
CA THR A 286 3.85 6.54 -10.81
C THR A 286 3.37 6.85 -9.38
N SER A 287 3.24 8.12 -9.02
CA SER A 287 2.46 8.53 -7.85
C SER A 287 0.98 8.19 -8.05
N TYR A 288 0.23 8.08 -6.95
CA TYR A 288 -1.21 7.81 -7.03
C TYR A 288 -1.99 8.89 -7.78
N GLY A 289 -1.68 10.17 -7.54
CA GLY A 289 -2.34 11.28 -8.24
C GLY A 289 -2.08 11.27 -9.75
N ALA A 290 -0.82 11.03 -10.15
CA ALA A 290 -0.45 10.90 -11.55
C ALA A 290 -1.10 9.66 -12.20
N PHE A 291 -1.19 8.54 -11.49
CA PHE A 291 -1.84 7.33 -11.95
C PHE A 291 -3.34 7.54 -12.23
N VAL A 292 -4.08 8.15 -11.30
CA VAL A 292 -5.52 8.44 -11.46
C VAL A 292 -5.75 9.36 -12.67
N ALA A 293 -4.92 10.38 -12.83
CA ALA A 293 -5.00 11.25 -14.00
C ALA A 293 -4.72 10.50 -15.30
N ALA A 294 -3.72 9.61 -15.31
CA ALA A 294 -3.39 8.80 -16.48
C ALA A 294 -4.54 7.85 -16.85
N GLN A 295 -5.23 7.28 -15.86
CA GLN A 295 -6.41 6.44 -16.11
C GLN A 295 -7.52 7.22 -16.81
N GLN A 296 -7.82 8.45 -16.35
CA GLN A 296 -8.85 9.31 -16.94
C GLN A 296 -8.55 9.67 -18.39
N LEU A 297 -7.27 9.76 -18.76
CA LEU A 297 -6.83 10.07 -20.12
C LEU A 297 -6.58 8.81 -20.98
N GLY A 298 -6.89 7.61 -20.48
CA GLY A 298 -6.68 6.37 -21.23
C GLY A 298 -5.20 6.01 -21.47
N LEU A 299 -4.30 6.51 -20.63
CA LEU A 299 -2.85 6.28 -20.70
C LEU A 299 -2.39 5.04 -19.91
N VAL A 300 -3.34 4.35 -19.26
CA VAL A 300 -3.10 3.11 -18.51
C VAL A 300 -3.60 1.93 -19.34
N ASN A 301 -2.70 0.99 -19.63
CA ASN A 301 -3.05 -0.21 -20.40
C ASN A 301 -3.70 -1.29 -19.52
N ALA A 302 -4.18 -2.37 -20.15
CA ALA A 302 -4.86 -3.46 -19.47
C ALA A 302 -3.99 -4.22 -18.45
N GLN A 303 -2.67 -4.10 -18.54
CA GLN A 303 -1.69 -4.70 -17.62
C GLN A 303 -1.22 -3.70 -16.56
N ASN A 304 -1.93 -2.58 -16.38
CA ASN A 304 -1.61 -1.53 -15.41
C ASN A 304 -0.30 -0.77 -15.69
N GLY A 305 0.27 -0.89 -16.89
CA GLY A 305 1.39 -0.06 -17.32
C GLY A 305 0.92 1.33 -17.73
N VAL A 306 1.67 2.36 -17.34
CA VAL A 306 1.33 3.77 -17.61
C VAL A 306 2.29 4.32 -18.67
N ALA A 307 1.74 4.82 -19.78
CA ALA A 307 2.56 5.29 -20.90
C ALA A 307 3.29 6.62 -20.62
N ALA A 308 2.67 7.50 -19.83
CA ALA A 308 3.23 8.81 -19.49
C ALA A 308 2.91 9.21 -18.05
N LEU A 309 3.91 9.73 -17.34
CA LEU A 309 3.76 10.29 -16.01
C LEU A 309 3.20 11.71 -16.12
N LEU A 310 2.00 11.92 -15.56
CA LEU A 310 1.36 13.22 -15.46
C LEU A 310 1.75 13.93 -14.16
N SER A 311 1.35 15.19 -14.00
CA SER A 311 1.54 15.90 -12.73
C SER A 311 0.72 15.26 -11.60
N ASP A 312 1.27 15.27 -10.38
CA ASP A 312 0.63 14.66 -9.21
C ASP A 312 -0.75 15.28 -8.93
N ASN A 313 -0.85 16.60 -9.10
CA ASN A 313 -2.08 17.36 -8.96
C ASN A 313 -2.64 17.74 -10.34
N TYR A 314 -2.70 16.79 -11.28
CA TYR A 314 -3.07 17.08 -12.67
C TYR A 314 -4.36 17.91 -12.79
N ALA A 315 -5.36 17.73 -11.93
CA ALA A 315 -6.62 18.48 -11.95
C ALA A 315 -6.48 19.99 -11.61
N ASP A 316 -5.38 20.41 -10.98
CA ASP A 316 -5.14 21.80 -10.58
C ASP A 316 -5.10 22.75 -11.78
N ALA A 317 -5.65 23.96 -11.61
CA ALA A 317 -5.74 24.94 -12.68
C ALA A 317 -4.38 25.50 -13.15
N GLN A 318 -3.37 25.46 -12.27
CA GLN A 318 -1.99 25.86 -12.50
C GLN A 318 -1.13 24.73 -13.07
N SER A 319 -1.62 23.49 -13.08
CA SER A 319 -0.93 22.37 -13.72
C SER A 319 -1.05 22.46 -15.24
N ALA A 320 0.05 22.14 -15.93
CA ALA A 320 0.06 22.03 -17.39
C ALA A 320 -0.86 20.88 -17.85
N LYS A 321 -1.48 21.05 -19.02
CA LYS A 321 -2.38 20.05 -19.64
C LYS A 321 -1.89 19.64 -21.01
N GLY A 322 -2.30 18.46 -21.47
CA GLY A 322 -1.94 17.94 -22.79
C GLY A 322 -0.47 17.53 -22.94
N VAL A 323 0.27 17.43 -21.84
CA VAL A 323 1.69 17.05 -21.79
C VAL A 323 1.94 16.00 -20.71
N GLY A 324 2.97 15.19 -20.91
CA GLY A 324 3.40 14.18 -19.94
C GLY A 324 4.88 13.85 -20.09
N ILE A 325 5.43 13.21 -19.06
CA ILE A 325 6.81 12.74 -19.04
C ILE A 325 6.83 11.29 -19.49
N PHE A 326 7.60 10.99 -20.53
CA PHE A 326 7.84 9.64 -21.04
C PHE A 326 9.19 9.14 -20.58
N LEU A 327 9.33 7.82 -20.46
CA LEU A 327 10.53 7.18 -19.95
C LEU A 327 11.21 6.36 -21.04
N LYS A 328 12.54 6.36 -21.03
CA LYS A 328 13.38 5.58 -21.94
C LYS A 328 14.59 5.04 -21.21
N ASN A 329 15.02 3.83 -21.54
CA ASN A 329 16.32 3.33 -21.13
C ASN A 329 17.39 4.01 -21.99
N ALA A 330 18.27 4.81 -21.38
CA ALA A 330 19.24 5.61 -22.12
C ALA A 330 20.31 4.74 -22.81
N ASN A 331 20.63 3.59 -22.23
CA ASN A 331 21.67 2.69 -22.74
C ASN A 331 21.15 1.82 -23.91
N THR A 332 19.91 1.33 -23.84
CA THR A 332 19.33 0.49 -24.91
C THR A 332 18.54 1.28 -25.95
N GLY A 333 18.16 2.52 -25.61
CA GLY A 333 17.30 3.34 -26.46
C GLY A 333 15.85 2.86 -26.52
N THR A 334 15.40 2.03 -25.58
CA THR A 334 14.04 1.45 -25.56
C THR A 334 13.08 2.32 -24.77
N ASP A 335 11.92 2.63 -25.36
CA ASP A 335 10.84 3.33 -24.65
C ASP A 335 10.25 2.44 -23.55
N MET A 336 9.86 3.06 -22.44
CA MET A 336 9.43 2.37 -21.24
C MET A 336 8.06 2.86 -20.74
N ASN A 337 7.27 1.92 -20.23
CA ASN A 337 6.10 2.22 -19.42
C ASN A 337 6.52 2.39 -17.96
N PHE A 338 5.81 3.26 -17.25
CA PHE A 338 5.87 3.32 -15.79
C PHE A 338 4.99 2.21 -15.19
N VAL A 339 5.31 1.79 -13.97
CA VAL A 339 4.46 0.89 -13.18
C VAL A 339 3.26 1.68 -12.62
N GLY A 340 2.06 1.13 -12.75
CA GLY A 340 0.83 1.71 -12.20
C GLY A 340 0.69 1.55 -10.69
N GLN A 341 -0.48 1.93 -10.18
CA GLN A 341 -0.85 1.81 -8.76
C GLN A 341 -2.08 0.88 -8.61
N PRO A 342 -2.10 -0.03 -7.62
CA PRO A 342 -0.95 -0.49 -6.85
C PRO A 342 0.02 -1.27 -7.76
N GLY A 343 1.33 -1.20 -7.45
CA GLY A 343 2.42 -1.88 -8.18
C GLY A 343 2.46 -3.40 -7.98
N LEU A 344 1.31 -3.99 -7.72
CA LEU A 344 1.08 -5.42 -7.51
C LEU A 344 0.47 -6.10 -8.74
N SER A 345 -0.07 -5.29 -9.66
CA SER A 345 -0.84 -5.77 -10.80
C SER A 345 -0.03 -5.63 -12.10
N GLY A 346 -0.16 -6.65 -12.95
CA GLY A 346 0.59 -6.76 -14.20
C GLY A 346 2.00 -7.32 -14.00
N GLY A 347 2.52 -7.96 -15.04
CA GLY A 347 3.88 -8.47 -15.12
C GLY A 347 4.47 -8.17 -16.49
N GLY A 348 5.79 -8.21 -16.59
CA GLY A 348 6.49 -7.93 -17.85
C GLY A 348 6.55 -6.45 -18.22
N THR A 349 7.17 -6.20 -19.37
CA THR A 349 7.48 -4.85 -19.87
C THR A 349 6.22 -4.03 -20.19
N VAL A 350 5.12 -4.69 -20.57
CA VAL A 350 3.84 -4.01 -20.81
C VAL A 350 3.31 -3.36 -19.53
N ALA A 351 3.50 -4.00 -18.37
CA ALA A 351 3.13 -3.46 -17.06
C ALA A 351 4.15 -2.44 -16.48
N GLY A 352 5.25 -2.17 -17.19
CA GLY A 352 6.33 -1.29 -16.73
C GLY A 352 7.43 -1.98 -15.92
N TRP A 353 7.45 -3.32 -15.89
CA TRP A 353 8.51 -4.10 -15.25
C TRP A 353 9.57 -4.53 -16.26
N TYR A 354 10.84 -4.32 -15.93
CA TYR A 354 11.98 -4.65 -16.79
C TYR A 354 12.97 -5.53 -16.04
N PRO A 355 13.71 -6.45 -16.70
CA PRO A 355 14.73 -7.23 -16.03
C PRO A 355 15.72 -6.30 -15.31
N ALA A 356 15.99 -6.56 -14.03
CA ALA A 356 16.80 -5.68 -13.20
C ALA A 356 18.21 -5.38 -13.73
N LEU A 357 18.79 -6.21 -14.59
CA LEU A 357 20.11 -5.98 -15.18
C LEU A 357 20.05 -5.46 -16.63
N SER A 358 18.85 -5.31 -17.20
CA SER A 358 18.69 -4.86 -18.60
C SER A 358 19.09 -3.40 -18.75
N GLY A 359 20.10 -3.16 -19.61
CA GLY A 359 20.67 -1.83 -19.82
C GLY A 359 21.40 -1.26 -18.59
N ALA A 360 21.70 -2.08 -17.59
CA ALA A 360 22.50 -1.67 -16.43
C ALA A 360 24.00 -1.85 -16.74
N GLN A 361 24.84 -0.98 -16.19
CA GLN A 361 26.29 -1.08 -16.29
C GLN A 361 26.87 -1.50 -14.93
N ALA A 362 27.69 -2.54 -14.91
CA ALA A 362 28.35 -2.96 -13.67
C ALA A 362 29.31 -1.88 -13.17
N ALA A 363 29.22 -1.56 -11.89
CA ALA A 363 30.00 -0.52 -11.21
C ALA A 363 30.92 -1.08 -10.11
N GLY A 364 31.27 -2.38 -10.22
CA GLY A 364 32.13 -3.08 -9.27
C GLY A 364 31.39 -3.66 -8.06
N SER A 365 32.15 -4.06 -7.04
CA SER A 365 31.65 -4.78 -5.86
C SER A 365 32.27 -4.23 -4.59
N THR A 366 31.47 -4.06 -3.55
CA THR A 366 31.93 -3.71 -2.20
C THR A 366 31.90 -4.89 -1.23
N GLU A 367 31.20 -5.96 -1.59
CA GLU A 367 31.04 -7.18 -0.79
C GLU A 367 31.11 -8.41 -1.69
N SER A 368 31.66 -9.51 -1.17
CA SER A 368 31.80 -10.73 -1.94
C SER A 368 30.43 -11.32 -2.26
N GLY A 369 30.22 -11.71 -3.53
CA GLY A 369 28.94 -12.27 -3.99
C GLY A 369 27.87 -11.22 -4.35
N TYR A 370 28.22 -9.92 -4.35
CA TYR A 370 27.33 -8.83 -4.76
C TYR A 370 28.02 -7.89 -5.75
N THR A 371 27.23 -7.26 -6.62
CA THR A 371 27.72 -6.31 -7.63
C THR A 371 26.79 -5.09 -7.70
N HIS A 372 27.37 -3.90 -7.75
CA HIS A 372 26.69 -2.64 -8.00
C HIS A 372 26.43 -2.47 -9.48
N TYR A 373 25.25 -1.96 -9.83
CA TYR A 373 24.87 -1.65 -11.19
C TYR A 373 24.26 -0.25 -11.27
N LEU A 374 24.60 0.45 -12.36
CA LEU A 374 24.08 1.78 -12.67
C LEU A 374 23.15 1.70 -13.88
N HIS A 375 21.91 2.14 -13.70
CA HIS A 375 20.98 2.42 -14.79
C HIS A 375 21.02 3.89 -15.15
N ASN A 376 21.02 4.16 -16.46
CA ASN A 376 20.79 5.49 -17.00
C ASN A 376 19.44 5.49 -17.72
N PHE A 377 18.57 6.42 -17.35
CA PHE A 377 17.27 6.62 -17.95
C PHE A 377 17.18 8.02 -18.55
N THR A 378 16.34 8.19 -19.56
CA THR A 378 16.00 9.49 -20.14
C THR A 378 14.52 9.75 -19.87
N ALA A 379 14.23 10.86 -19.19
CA ALA A 379 12.89 11.38 -19.03
C ALA A 379 12.63 12.43 -20.12
N ILE A 380 11.48 12.39 -20.78
CA ILE A 380 11.17 13.22 -21.95
C ILE A 380 9.80 13.88 -21.74
N LEU A 381 9.78 15.20 -21.53
CA LEU A 381 8.55 15.98 -21.47
C LEU A 381 8.13 16.35 -22.89
N LYS A 382 6.95 15.86 -23.31
CA LYS A 382 6.37 16.13 -24.62
C LYS A 382 4.84 16.11 -24.59
N LYS A 383 4.24 16.50 -25.72
CA LYS A 383 2.80 16.43 -25.97
C LYS A 383 2.27 15.00 -25.80
N LEU A 384 1.11 14.86 -25.15
CA LEU A 384 0.42 13.58 -25.00
C LEU A 384 -0.20 13.15 -26.34
N PRO A 385 -0.29 11.82 -26.61
CA PRO A 385 -1.14 11.34 -27.68
C PRO A 385 -2.62 11.60 -27.34
N GLY A 386 -3.41 12.02 -28.34
CA GLY A 386 -4.86 12.25 -28.18
C GLY A 386 -5.27 13.70 -28.36
N THR A 387 -6.47 14.04 -27.87
CA THR A 387 -7.16 15.33 -28.14
C THR A 387 -7.09 16.33 -26.99
N GLU A 388 -6.40 16.01 -25.89
CA GLU A 388 -6.27 16.94 -24.76
C GLU A 388 -5.47 18.17 -25.21
N PRO A 389 -6.05 19.38 -25.16
CA PRO A 389 -5.37 20.58 -25.61
C PRO A 389 -4.21 20.94 -24.69
N ILE A 390 -3.13 21.46 -25.29
CA ILE A 390 -1.98 21.94 -24.50
C ILE A 390 -2.37 23.21 -23.77
N LYS A 391 -2.19 23.21 -22.44
CA LYS A 391 -2.36 24.38 -21.59
C LYS A 391 -1.06 24.65 -20.83
N ALA A 392 -0.62 25.91 -20.84
CA ALA A 392 0.52 26.35 -20.05
C ALA A 392 0.27 26.13 -18.55
N GLY A 393 1.32 25.74 -17.84
CA GLY A 393 1.27 25.50 -16.40
C GLY A 393 2.55 24.86 -15.90
N LYS A 394 2.54 24.44 -14.64
CA LYS A 394 3.65 23.72 -14.02
C LYS A 394 3.50 22.22 -14.25
N VAL A 395 4.62 21.54 -14.49
CA VAL A 395 4.71 20.08 -14.43
C VAL A 395 5.43 19.74 -13.13
N ASN A 396 4.74 19.04 -12.23
CA ASN A 396 5.34 18.51 -11.00
C ASN A 396 4.81 17.10 -10.77
N SER A 397 5.71 16.11 -10.85
CA SER A 397 5.36 14.69 -10.81
C SER A 397 6.31 13.93 -9.90
N THR A 398 5.78 12.96 -9.18
CA THR A 398 6.55 12.06 -8.33
C THR A 398 6.51 10.65 -8.90
N ALA A 399 7.65 9.95 -8.83
CA ALA A 399 7.76 8.54 -9.17
C ALA A 399 8.73 7.82 -8.23
N TYR A 400 8.55 6.51 -8.08
CA TYR A 400 9.30 5.68 -7.13
C TYR A 400 10.05 4.58 -7.87
N VAL A 401 11.33 4.39 -7.53
CA VAL A 401 12.10 3.24 -8.04
C VAL A 401 11.72 2.02 -7.22
N LEU A 402 11.27 0.97 -7.91
CA LEU A 402 10.94 -0.32 -7.32
C LEU A 402 11.90 -1.39 -7.85
N VAL A 403 12.39 -2.24 -6.95
CA VAL A 403 13.07 -3.48 -7.29
C VAL A 403 12.32 -4.61 -6.61
N LYS A 404 11.80 -5.55 -7.38
CA LYS A 404 10.89 -6.57 -6.88
C LYS A 404 11.12 -7.91 -7.57
N VAL A 405 11.04 -8.99 -6.79
CA VAL A 405 10.90 -10.35 -7.32
C VAL A 405 9.46 -10.53 -7.78
N GLN A 406 9.29 -10.77 -9.09
CA GLN A 406 7.99 -10.94 -9.75
C GLN A 406 7.37 -12.28 -9.43
#